data_AF-A0AA96ZV11-F1
#
_entry.id   AF-A0AA96ZV11-F1
#
_cell.length_a   1.000
_cell.length_b   1.000
_cell.length_c   1.000
_cell.angle_alpha   90.00
_cell.angle_beta   90.00
_cell.angle_gamma   90.00
#
_symmetry.space_group_name_H-M   'P 1'
#
loop_
_entity.id
_entity.type
_entity.pdbx_description
1 polymer ?
#
loop_
_entity_poly.entity_id
_entity_poly.type
_entity_poly.pdbx_seq_one_letter_code
_entity_poly.pdbx_strand_id
1 'polypeptide(L)'
;MTNERISELINDLQMIVREKNDLEESEKAIRSELFDLFGENQIEKMTAHGATVSVIPEKIYRKVDSNRLKEELPDVYEKYSYEATTAAHLNVRVK
;
A
#
# COMPACT_ATOMS: atom_id res chain seq x y z
N MET A 1 41.65 -13.83 -19.40
CA MET A 1 40.91 -12.61 -19.77
C MET A 1 39.41 -12.70 -19.49
N THR A 2 38.69 -13.79 -19.75
CA THR A 2 37.23 -13.87 -19.45
C THR A 2 36.90 -14.05 -17.97
N ASN A 3 37.66 -14.86 -17.23
CA ASN A 3 37.38 -15.15 -15.80
C ASN A 3 37.64 -13.97 -14.86
N GLU A 4 38.66 -13.15 -15.13
CA GLU A 4 38.94 -11.95 -14.32
C GLU A 4 37.81 -10.93 -14.47
N ARG A 5 37.34 -10.72 -15.71
CA ARG A 5 36.21 -9.82 -15.97
C ARG A 5 34.91 -10.31 -15.33
N ILE A 6 34.65 -11.62 -15.29
CA ILE A 6 33.50 -12.20 -14.59
C ILE A 6 33.64 -11.95 -13.08
N SER A 7 34.83 -12.12 -12.52
CA SER A 7 35.07 -11.88 -11.09
C SER A 7 34.88 -10.41 -10.69
N GLU A 8 35.32 -9.47 -11.52
CA GLU A 8 35.07 -8.04 -11.31
C GLU A 8 33.57 -7.74 -11.30
N LEU A 9 32.83 -8.26 -12.30
CA LEU A 9 31.38 -8.03 -12.39
C LEU A 9 30.61 -8.63 -11.21
N ILE A 10 31.06 -9.76 -10.66
CA ILE A 10 30.48 -10.35 -9.44
C ILE A 10 30.72 -9.44 -8.23
N ASN A 11 31.92 -8.87 -8.10
CA ASN A 11 32.22 -7.94 -7.01
C ASN A 11 31.41 -6.65 -7.11
N ASP A 12 31.29 -6.08 -8.31
CA ASP A 12 30.47 -4.88 -8.56
C ASP A 12 29.01 -5.17 -8.19
N LEU A 13 28.48 -6.34 -8.59
CA LEU A 13 27.11 -6.73 -8.26
C LEU A 13 26.92 -6.92 -6.75
N GLN A 14 27.90 -7.48 -6.03
CA GLN A 14 27.85 -7.60 -4.57
C GLN A 14 27.84 -6.24 -3.88
N MET A 15 28.63 -5.27 -4.36
CA MET A 15 28.61 -3.90 -3.84
C MET A 15 27.24 -3.25 -4.05
N ILE A 16 26.69 -3.35 -5.26
CA ILE A 16 25.35 -2.81 -5.57
C ILE A 16 24.28 -3.41 -4.67
N VAL A 17 24.32 -4.73 -4.42
CA VAL A 17 23.35 -5.39 -3.53
C VAL A 17 23.48 -4.89 -2.09
N ARG A 18 24.70 -4.66 -1.60
CA ARG A 18 24.91 -4.09 -0.26
C ARG A 18 24.38 -2.67 -0.16
N GLU A 19 24.75 -1.80 -1.09
CA GLU A 19 24.27 -0.42 -1.12
C GLU A 19 22.74 -0.37 -1.20
N LYS A 20 22.13 -1.25 -1.99
CA LYS A 20 20.68 -1.36 -2.06
C LYS A 20 20.07 -1.74 -0.69
N ASN A 21 20.63 -2.73 0.00
CA ASN A 21 20.13 -3.13 1.32
C ASN A 21 20.27 -2.00 2.34
N ASP A 22 21.40 -1.29 2.33
CA ASP A 22 21.64 -0.16 3.23
C ASP A 22 20.64 0.99 2.96
N LEU A 23 20.33 1.23 1.68
CA LEU A 23 19.30 2.20 1.28
C LEU A 23 17.90 1.76 1.69
N GLU A 24 17.55 0.47 1.57
CA GLU A 24 16.26 -0.07 2.01
C GLU A 24 16.10 0.04 3.54
N GLU A 25 17.16 -0.23 4.30
CA GLU A 25 17.15 -0.04 5.76
C GLU A 25 17.02 1.44 6.15
N SER A 26 17.76 2.31 5.48
CA SER A 26 17.68 3.76 5.68
C SER A 26 16.28 4.30 5.33
N GLU A 27 15.69 3.84 4.22
CA GLU A 27 14.33 4.19 3.83
C GLU A 27 13.32 3.76 4.89
N LYS A 28 13.47 2.53 5.42
CA LYS A 28 12.59 2.01 6.48
C LYS A 28 12.68 2.86 7.75
N ALA A 29 13.88 3.25 8.17
CA ALA A 29 14.08 4.12 9.32
C ALA A 29 13.40 5.48 9.12
N ILE A 30 13.61 6.12 7.97
CA ILE A 30 12.98 7.41 7.61
C ILE A 30 11.46 7.30 7.61
N ARG A 31 10.90 6.22 7.04
CA ARG A 31 9.44 6.00 7.01
C ARG A 31 8.86 5.84 8.42
N SER A 32 9.57 5.15 9.30
CA SER A 32 9.14 4.99 10.70
C SER A 32 9.13 6.33 11.42
N GLU A 33 10.21 7.11 11.29
CA GLU A 33 10.31 8.43 11.91
C GLU A 33 9.22 9.39 11.38
N LEU A 34 8.96 9.38 10.07
CA LEU A 34 7.87 10.16 9.49
C LEU A 34 6.50 9.73 10.03
N PHE A 35 6.27 8.43 10.23
CA PHE A 35 5.02 7.92 10.78
C PHE A 35 4.82 8.41 12.23
N ASP A 36 5.85 8.31 13.06
CA ASP A 36 5.83 8.73 14.45
C ASP A 36 5.59 10.26 14.55
N LEU A 37 6.33 11.05 13.76
CA LEU A 37 6.16 12.50 13.70
C LEU A 37 4.76 12.92 13.24
N PHE A 38 4.20 12.25 12.24
CA PHE A 38 2.82 12.51 11.79
C PHE A 38 1.81 12.17 12.88
N GLY A 39 2.05 11.08 13.63
CA GLY A 39 1.23 10.68 14.78
C GLY A 39 1.27 11.70 15.92
N GLU A 40 2.47 12.12 16.34
CA GLU A 40 2.67 13.11 17.42
C GLU A 40 2.04 14.47 17.09
N ASN A 41 2.14 14.89 15.83
CA ASN A 41 1.65 16.19 15.36
C ASN A 41 0.21 16.15 14.82
N GLN A 42 -0.45 14.99 14.84
CA GLN A 42 -1.80 14.78 14.29
C GLN A 42 -1.93 15.22 12.81
N ILE A 43 -0.87 15.01 12.03
CA ILE A 43 -0.82 15.36 10.62
C ILE A 43 -1.24 14.15 9.80
N GLU A 44 -2.32 14.26 9.02
CA GLU A 44 -2.77 13.17 8.13
C GLU A 44 -2.04 13.19 6.78
N LYS A 45 -1.61 14.38 6.33
CA LYS A 45 -1.00 14.59 5.01
C LYS A 45 -0.12 15.83 5.00
N MET A 46 1.08 15.72 4.43
CA MET A 46 2.00 16.84 4.19
C MET A 46 2.55 16.76 2.76
N THR A 47 2.75 17.92 2.13
CA THR A 47 3.43 18.02 0.83
C THR A 47 4.66 18.89 1.00
N ALA A 48 5.83 18.37 0.64
CA ALA A 48 7.10 19.08 0.71
C ALA A 48 8.02 18.63 -0.43
N HIS A 49 8.75 19.57 -1.03
CA HIS A 49 9.75 19.30 -2.07
C HIS A 49 9.24 18.41 -3.23
N GLY A 50 7.98 18.57 -3.64
CA GLY A 50 7.37 17.79 -4.72
C GLY A 50 6.90 16.39 -4.33
N ALA A 51 7.08 15.98 -3.07
CA ALA A 51 6.57 14.72 -2.53
C ALA A 51 5.34 14.98 -1.63
N THR A 52 4.36 14.10 -1.72
CA THR A 52 3.21 14.07 -0.81
C THR A 52 3.30 12.83 0.06
N VAL A 53 3.35 13.02 1.38
CA VAL A 53 3.33 11.94 2.38
C VAL A 53 1.98 11.99 3.08
N SER A 54 1.30 10.85 3.19
CA SER A 54 0.03 10.72 3.90
C SER A 54 0.05 9.49 4.77
N VAL A 55 -0.36 9.62 6.03
CA VAL A 55 -0.56 8.49 6.93
C VAL A 55 -1.98 7.99 6.73
N ILE A 56 -2.11 6.75 6.26
CA ILE A 56 -3.40 6.08 6.15
C ILE A 56 -3.50 5.17 7.38
N PRO A 57 -4.35 5.50 8.37
CA PRO A 57 -4.51 4.64 9.52
C PRO A 57 -5.07 3.28 9.10
N GLU A 58 -4.67 2.24 9.82
CA GLU A 58 -5.26 0.91 9.64
C GLU A 58 -6.78 0.99 9.90
N LYS A 59 -7.57 0.62 8.89
CA LYS A 59 -9.03 0.61 8.98
C LYS A 59 -9.51 -0.83 8.93
N ILE A 60 -10.08 -1.28 10.05
CA ILE A 60 -10.77 -2.57 10.10
C ILE A 60 -12.16 -2.39 9.49
N TYR A 61 -12.37 -2.96 8.31
CA TYR A 61 -13.69 -3.03 7.69
C TYR A 61 -14.34 -4.35 8.02
N ARG A 62 -15.54 -4.31 8.60
CA ARG A 62 -16.41 -5.48 8.70
C ARG A 62 -17.27 -5.54 7.44
N LYS A 63 -17.09 -6.59 6.66
CA LYS A 63 -17.99 -6.93 5.55
C LYS A 63 -18.81 -8.14 5.94
N VAL A 64 -20.08 -8.12 5.58
CA VAL A 64 -20.93 -9.31 5.68
C VAL A 64 -20.55 -10.25 4.54
N ASP A 65 -20.23 -11.50 4.86
CA ASP A 65 -20.07 -12.55 3.87
C ASP A 65 -21.43 -12.88 3.25
N SER A 66 -21.75 -12.18 2.17
CA SER A 66 -23.05 -12.25 1.53
C SER A 66 -23.27 -13.58 0.82
N ASN A 67 -22.20 -14.27 0.41
CA ASN A 67 -22.31 -15.58 -0.23
C ASN A 67 -22.73 -16.61 0.81
N ARG A 68 -22.03 -16.62 1.94
CA ARG A 68 -22.36 -17.51 3.04
C ARG A 68 -23.75 -17.22 3.63
N LEU A 69 -24.13 -15.95 3.72
CA LEU A 69 -25.47 -15.56 4.18
C LEU A 69 -26.59 -16.03 3.24
N LYS A 70 -26.38 -15.99 1.91
CA LYS A 70 -27.32 -16.54 0.93
C LYS A 70 -27.50 -18.05 1.05
N GLU A 71 -26.41 -18.78 1.30
CA GLU A 71 -26.41 -20.23 1.38
C GLU A 71 -27.00 -20.74 2.71
N GLU A 72 -26.59 -20.15 3.84
CA GLU A 72 -26.99 -20.63 5.16
C GLU A 72 -28.32 -20.05 5.64
N LEU A 73 -28.66 -18.81 5.26
CA LEU A 73 -29.85 -18.08 5.73
C LEU A 73 -30.51 -17.25 4.60
N PRO A 74 -31.05 -17.92 3.56
CA PRO A 74 -31.61 -17.24 2.38
C PRO A 74 -32.76 -16.28 2.72
N ASP A 75 -33.66 -16.68 3.62
CA ASP A 75 -34.83 -15.86 4.02
C ASP A 75 -34.41 -14.50 4.63
N VAL A 76 -33.32 -14.51 5.41
CA VAL A 76 -32.77 -13.30 6.02
C VAL A 76 -32.10 -12.45 4.94
N TYR A 77 -31.32 -13.07 4.05
CA TYR A 77 -30.67 -12.36 2.96
C TYR A 77 -31.69 -11.63 2.08
N GLU A 78 -32.75 -12.30 1.63
CA GLU A 78 -33.78 -11.70 0.78
C GLU A 78 -34.53 -10.56 1.49
N LYS A 79 -34.89 -10.74 2.77
CA LYS A 79 -35.61 -9.73 3.55
C LYS A 79 -34.86 -8.39 3.66
N TYR A 80 -33.53 -8.42 3.68
CA TYR A 80 -32.70 -7.23 3.86
C TYR A 80 -31.93 -6.83 2.59
N SER A 81 -32.15 -7.53 1.47
CA SER A 81 -31.59 -7.15 0.17
C SER A 81 -32.52 -6.17 -0.54
N TYR A 82 -31.95 -5.20 -1.22
CA TYR A 82 -32.69 -4.28 -2.08
C TYR A 82 -31.96 -4.10 -3.40
N GLU A 83 -32.72 -3.94 -4.48
CA GLU A 83 -32.17 -3.62 -5.78
C GLU A 83 -32.07 -2.09 -5.92
N ALA A 84 -30.88 -1.61 -6.24
CA ALA A 84 -30.65 -0.21 -6.59
C ALA A 84 -30.04 -0.12 -7.98
N THR A 85 -30.75 0.52 -8.90
CA THR A 85 -30.26 0.80 -10.24
C THR A 85 -29.51 2.14 -10.22
N THR A 86 -28.21 2.10 -10.51
CA THR A 86 -27.42 3.33 -10.71
C THR A 86 -27.43 3.69 -12.19
N ALA A 87 -27.77 4.94 -12.52
CA ALA A 87 -27.72 5.43 -13.90
C ALA A 87 -26.26 5.43 -14.42
N ALA A 88 -26.12 5.15 -15.72
CA ALA A 88 -24.81 5.19 -16.38
C ALA A 88 -24.19 6.59 -16.23
N HIS A 89 -22.96 6.66 -15.70
CA HIS A 89 -22.20 7.91 -15.60
C HIS A 89 -20.72 7.66 -15.88
N LEU A 90 -20.06 8.67 -16.46
CA LEU A 90 -18.62 8.64 -16.76
C LEU A 90 -17.85 9.10 -15.52
N ASN A 91 -16.92 8.28 -15.01
CA ASN A 91 -16.02 8.66 -13.92
C ASN A 91 -14.59 8.78 -14.46
N VAL A 92 -14.03 10.00 -14.45
CA VAL A 92 -12.64 10.28 -14.84
C VAL A 92 -11.89 10.78 -13.61
N ARG A 93 -10.92 9.99 -13.13
CA ARG A 93 -9.91 10.44 -12.15
C ARG A 93 -8.63 10.81 -12.87
N VAL A 94 -8.23 12.07 -12.77
CA VAL A 94 -6.91 12.55 -13.17
C VAL A 94 -6.01 12.57 -11.94
N LYS A 95 -4.78 12.08 -12.10
CA LYS A 95 -3.73 12.06 -11.06
C LYS A 95 -3.26 13.46 -10.71
#